data_AF-A0A1X0R3X4-F1
#
_entry.id   AF-A0A1X0R3X4-F1
#
_cell.length_a   1.000
_cell.length_b   1.000
_cell.length_c   1.000
_cell.angle_alpha   90.00
_cell.angle_beta   90.00
_cell.angle_gamma   90.00
#
_symmetry.space_group_name_H-M   'P 1'
#
loop_
_entity.id
_entity.type
_entity.pdbx_description
1 polymer ?
#
loop_
_entity_poly.entity_id
_entity_poly.type
_entity_poly.pdbx_seq_one_letter_code
_entity_poly.pdbx_strand_id
1 'polypeptide(L)'
;MIPSRNRKRTISIMATHAQQYYTPDVLAHFKTCPIPLGLASITDITLKSLMFNKAAQSLVKDRVSISTVFDALGSETLQVDISE
;
A
#
# COMPACT_ATOMS: atom_id res chain seq x y z
N MET A 1 -19.03 7.87 31.12
CA MET A 1 -17.91 8.01 30.15
C MET A 1 -17.62 6.64 29.55
N ILE A 2 -17.94 6.43 28.28
CA ILE A 2 -17.61 5.19 27.56
C ILE A 2 -16.19 5.38 27.01
N PRO A 3 -15.23 4.46 27.25
CA PRO A 3 -13.89 4.61 26.72
C PRO A 3 -13.97 4.57 25.20
N SER A 4 -13.43 5.59 24.54
CA SER A 4 -13.30 5.64 23.09
C SER A 4 -12.47 4.42 22.66
N ARG A 5 -13.12 3.45 22.02
CA ARG A 5 -12.42 2.34 21.37
C ARG A 5 -11.40 2.98 20.44
N ASN A 6 -10.12 2.79 20.74
CA ASN A 6 -9.00 3.10 19.88
C ASN A 6 -9.19 2.22 18.63
N ARG A 7 -9.98 2.69 17.65
CA ARG A 7 -10.29 1.95 16.43
C ARG A 7 -8.98 1.78 15.69
N LYS A 8 -8.42 0.56 15.75
CA LYS A 8 -7.25 0.18 14.95
C LYS A 8 -7.52 0.58 13.50
N ARG A 9 -6.75 1.55 13.01
CA ARG A 9 -6.84 2.05 11.65
C ARG A 9 -6.44 0.90 10.73
N THR A 10 -7.42 0.34 10.03
CA THR A 10 -7.25 -0.87 9.21
C THR A 10 -7.28 -0.47 7.74
N ILE A 11 -6.34 -0.96 6.95
CA ILE A 11 -6.31 -0.82 5.49
C ILE A 11 -6.67 -2.19 4.91
N SER A 12 -7.71 -2.25 4.08
CA SER A 12 -8.07 -3.51 3.41
C SER A 12 -7.30 -3.64 2.11
N ILE A 13 -6.64 -4.78 1.88
CA ILE A 13 -5.82 -5.02 0.69
C ILE A 13 -6.48 -6.08 -0.18
N MET A 14 -6.73 -5.74 -1.45
CA MET A 14 -7.09 -6.71 -2.48
C MET A 14 -5.82 -7.09 -3.24
N ALA A 15 -5.56 -8.39 -3.38
CA ALA A 15 -4.38 -8.89 -4.08
C ALA A 15 -4.78 -9.63 -5.37
N THR A 16 -4.01 -9.43 -6.44
CA THR A 16 -4.14 -10.20 -7.68
C THR A 16 -2.81 -10.86 -8.03
N HIS A 17 -2.88 -12.01 -8.71
CA HIS A 17 -1.68 -12.58 -9.32
C HIS A 17 -1.24 -11.72 -10.50
N ALA A 18 0.06 -11.43 -10.59
CA ALA A 18 0.68 -10.42 -11.46
C ALA A 18 0.42 -10.56 -12.97
N GLN A 19 -0.25 -11.63 -13.41
CA GLN A 19 -0.65 -11.81 -14.80
C GLN A 19 -1.90 -10.99 -15.18
N GLN A 20 -2.61 -10.39 -14.21
CA GLN A 20 -3.83 -9.64 -14.47
C GLN A 20 -3.74 -8.20 -13.94
N TYR A 21 -3.82 -7.25 -14.86
CA TYR A 21 -4.02 -5.84 -14.53
C TYR A 21 -5.40 -5.62 -13.94
N TYR A 22 -5.50 -4.67 -13.00
CA TYR A 22 -6.80 -4.20 -12.51
C TYR A 22 -7.59 -3.54 -13.65
N THR A 23 -8.87 -3.85 -13.75
CA THR A 23 -9.73 -3.22 -14.76
C THR A 23 -9.84 -1.71 -14.52
N PRO A 24 -10.12 -0.90 -15.57
CA PRO A 24 -10.31 0.54 -15.42
C PRO A 24 -11.37 0.89 -14.37
N ASP A 25 -12.46 0.11 -14.29
CA ASP A 25 -13.54 0.33 -13.33
C ASP A 25 -13.07 0.13 -11.87
N VAL A 26 -12.29 -0.92 -11.62
CA VAL A 26 -11.69 -1.17 -10.29
C VAL A 26 -10.74 -0.04 -9.92
N LEU A 27 -9.92 0.43 -10.85
CA LEU A 27 -9.01 1.55 -10.62
C LEU A 27 -9.75 2.87 -10.38
N ALA A 28 -10.85 3.13 -11.10
CA ALA A 28 -11.68 4.31 -10.91
C ALA A 28 -12.37 4.30 -9.54
N HIS A 29 -12.91 3.15 -9.13
CA HIS A 29 -13.49 2.98 -7.81
C HIS A 29 -12.42 3.12 -6.71
N PHE A 30 -11.27 2.46 -6.87
CA PHE A 30 -10.16 2.53 -5.92
C PHE A 30 -9.71 3.97 -5.63
N LYS A 31 -9.59 4.80 -6.68
CA LYS A 31 -9.18 6.21 -6.58
C LYS A 31 -10.20 7.08 -5.83
N THR A 32 -11.48 6.79 -5.98
CA THR A 32 -12.59 7.61 -5.44
C THR A 32 -13.15 7.07 -4.12
N CYS A 33 -12.82 5.83 -3.76
CA CYS A 33 -13.33 5.19 -2.55
C CYS A 33 -12.87 5.96 -1.29
N PRO A 34 -13.79 6.33 -0.38
CA PRO A 34 -13.46 7.03 0.85
C PRO A 34 -12.86 6.09 1.91
N ILE A 35 -12.93 4.77 1.70
CA ILE A 35 -12.41 3.76 2.62
C ILE A 35 -10.91 3.56 2.34
N PRO A 36 -10.06 3.40 3.37
CA PRO A 36 -8.66 3.04 3.20
C PRO A 36 -8.50 1.67 2.52
N LEU A 37 -8.00 1.69 1.29
CA LEU A 37 -7.80 0.48 0.47
C LEU A 37 -6.36 0.40 -0.06
N GLY A 38 -5.90 -0.83 -0.21
CA GLY A 38 -4.69 -1.18 -0.94
C GLY A 38 -4.96 -2.16 -2.08
N LEU A 39 -4.18 -2.05 -3.15
CA LEU A 39 -4.12 -3.03 -4.23
C LEU A 39 -2.73 -3.63 -4.26
N ALA A 40 -2.63 -4.95 -4.19
CA ALA A 40 -1.37 -5.68 -4.23
C ALA A 40 -1.29 -6.55 -5.48
N SER A 41 -0.12 -6.62 -6.10
CA SER A 41 0.16 -7.62 -7.14
C SER A 41 1.19 -8.59 -6.61
N ILE A 42 0.93 -9.89 -6.73
CA ILE A 42 1.79 -10.95 -6.22
C ILE A 42 2.20 -11.88 -7.37
N THR A 43 3.47 -12.24 -7.46
CA THR A 43 3.96 -13.32 -8.33
C THR A 43 4.50 -14.43 -7.45
N ASP A 44 3.91 -15.62 -7.55
CA ASP A 44 4.16 -16.75 -6.65
C ASP A 44 3.96 -16.36 -5.19
N ILE A 45 5.05 -16.19 -4.45
CA ILE A 45 5.08 -15.75 -3.04
C ILE A 45 5.62 -14.32 -2.86
N THR A 46 5.94 -13.64 -3.96
CA THR A 46 6.63 -12.34 -3.96
C THR A 46 5.64 -11.21 -4.24
N LEU A 47 5.55 -10.23 -3.34
CA LEU A 47 4.85 -8.98 -3.58
C LEU A 47 5.58 -8.17 -4.67
N LYS A 48 4.93 -7.97 -5.81
CA LYS A 48 5.45 -7.17 -6.94
C LYS A 48 5.08 -5.71 -6.87
N SER A 49 3.85 -5.41 -6.46
CA SER A 49 3.40 -4.03 -6.30
C SER A 49 2.41 -3.92 -5.15
N LEU A 50 2.40 -2.75 -4.50
CA LEU A 50 1.42 -2.38 -3.49
C LEU A 50 1.08 -0.91 -3.69
N MET A 51 -0.20 -0.61 -3.92
CA MET A 51 -0.71 0.73 -4.13
C MET A 51 -1.72 1.04 -3.03
N PHE A 52 -1.72 2.26 -2.53
CA PHE A 52 -2.71 2.75 -1.56
C PHE A 52 -3.53 3.88 -2.17
N ASN A 53 -4.83 3.89 -1.90
CA ASN A 53 -5.67 5.01 -2.30
C ASN A 53 -5.46 6.22 -1.37
N LYS A 54 -6.02 7.38 -1.71
CA LYS A 54 -5.77 8.63 -0.96
C LYS A 54 -6.13 8.51 0.53
N ALA A 55 -7.19 7.77 0.85
CA ALA A 55 -7.62 7.51 2.23
C ALA A 55 -6.64 6.61 3.00
N ALA A 56 -6.06 5.59 2.36
CA ALA A 56 -5.02 4.77 2.96
C ALA A 56 -3.68 5.52 3.05
N GLN A 57 -3.35 6.32 2.04
CA GLN A 57 -2.15 7.16 2.02
C GLN A 57 -2.08 8.07 3.24
N SER A 58 -3.18 8.71 3.66
CA SER A 58 -3.18 9.55 4.87
C SER A 58 -2.96 8.77 6.17
N LEU A 59 -3.20 7.45 6.17
CA LEU A 59 -2.92 6.58 7.32
C LEU A 59 -1.46 6.13 7.35
N VAL A 60 -0.84 5.95 6.17
CA VAL A 60 0.57 5.56 6.05
C VAL A 60 1.53 6.75 5.96
N LYS A 61 1.01 7.99 5.78
CA LYS A 61 1.79 9.18 5.40
C LYS A 61 2.94 9.53 6.35
N ASP A 62 2.88 9.08 7.60
CA ASP A 62 3.92 9.34 8.61
C ASP A 62 4.46 8.03 9.22
N ARG A 63 4.10 6.89 8.61
CA ARG A 63 4.44 5.54 9.04
C ARG A 63 5.24 4.78 8.00
N VAL A 64 5.26 5.22 6.75
CA VAL A 64 6.00 4.56 5.68
C VAL A 64 7.04 5.55 5.16
N SER A 65 8.30 5.23 5.44
CA SER A 65 9.45 5.91 4.85
C SER A 65 9.91 5.12 3.63
N ILE A 66 9.95 5.79 2.47
CA ILE A 66 10.53 5.20 1.25
C ILE A 66 11.85 5.92 1.03
N SER A 67 12.94 5.17 1.11
CA SER A 67 14.29 5.67 0.86
C SER A 67 14.90 4.95 -0.34
N THR A 68 15.76 5.65 -1.08
CA THR A 68 16.54 5.04 -2.16
C THR A 68 17.92 4.70 -1.61
N VAL A 69 18.31 3.44 -1.74
CA VAL A 69 19.63 2.94 -1.34
C VAL A 69 20.40 2.56 -2.59
N PHE A 70 21.67 2.98 -2.64
CA PHE A 70 22.60 2.60 -3.69
C PHE A 70 23.57 1.56 -3.13
N ASP A 71 23.79 0.48 -3.88
CA ASP A 71 24.86 -0.46 -3.56
C ASP A 71 26.25 0.12 -3.90
N ALA A 72 27.31 -0.62 -3.57
CA ALA A 72 28.69 -0.22 -3.89
C ALA A 72 28.99 -0.12 -5.40
N LEU A 73 28.09 -0.63 -6.26
CA LEU A 73 28.18 -0.58 -7.72
C LEU A 73 27.28 0.52 -8.31
N GLY A 74 26.52 1.24 -7.48
CA GLY A 74 25.59 2.30 -7.90
C GLY A 74 24.21 1.80 -8.33
N SER A 75 23.87 0.54 -8.09
CA SER A 75 22.54 0.01 -8.39
C SER A 75 21.50 0.58 -7.42
N GLU A 76 20.41 1.10 -7.97
CA GLU A 76 19.32 1.70 -7.21
C GLU A 76 18.36 0.64 -6.66
N THR A 77 18.10 0.68 -5.35
CA THR A 77 17.06 -0.14 -4.70
C THR A 77 16.17 0.74 -3.83
N LEU A 78 14.86 0.58 -3.94
CA LEU A 78 13.89 1.24 -3.05
C LEU A 78 13.78 0.44 -1.75
N GLN A 79 14.16 1.05 -0.63
CA GLN A 79 13.92 0.54 0.72
C GLN A 79 12.64 1.17 1.27
N VAL A 80 11.76 0.34 1.83
CA VAL A 80 10.50 0.76 2.43
C VAL A 80 10.52 0.37 3.91
N ASP A 81 10.61 1.35 4.79
CA ASP A 81 10.57 1.18 6.24
C ASP A 81 9.18 1.55 6.76
N ILE A 82 8.58 0.69 7.59
CA ILE A 82 7.25 0.93 8.18
C ILE A 82 7.38 1.06 9.70
N SER A 83 7.14 2.25 10.24
CA SER A 83 7.14 2.56 11.68
C SER A 83 5.79 2.27 12.35
N GLU A 84 5.83 1.77 13.58
CA GLU A 84 4.65 1.38 14.40
C GLU A 84 3.80 2.58 14.89
#